data_AF-A0A7U8GSU5-F1
#
_entry.id   AF-A0A7U8GSU5-F1
#
_cell.length_a   1.000
_cell.length_b   1.000
_cell.length_c   1.000
_cell.angle_alpha   90.00
_cell.angle_beta   90.00
_cell.angle_gamma   90.00
#
_symmetry.space_group_name_H-M   'P 1'
#
loop_
_entity.id
_entity.type
_entity.pdbx_description
1 polymer ?
#
loop_
_entity_poly.entity_id
_entity_poly.type
_entity_poly.pdbx_seq_one_letter_code
_entity_poly.pdbx_strand_id
1 'polypeptide(L)'
;MPKLIKDFKNYQIVFYWYEKGKGRQSPLMPTLNHAEEWLQQWSNAQYQGTERRRRSGNMSFSRRSTDKRICVDVDLCEKKLAELKHSFAA
;
A
#
# COMPACT_ATOMS: atom_id res chain seq x y z
N MET A 1 18.88 11.41 14.24
CA MET A 1 17.50 11.41 13.70
C MET A 1 17.50 12.21 12.41
N PRO A 2 17.22 11.56 11.28
CA PRO A 2 17.19 12.22 9.99
C PRO A 2 16.05 13.25 9.96
N LYS A 3 16.29 14.40 9.33
CA LYS A 3 15.29 15.44 9.10
C LYS A 3 14.92 15.46 7.61
N LEU A 4 13.64 15.64 7.33
CA LEU A 4 13.15 15.81 5.96
C LEU A 4 13.40 17.25 5.52
N ILE A 5 14.03 17.42 4.36
CA ILE A 5 14.27 18.71 3.72
C ILE A 5 13.41 18.78 2.46
N LYS A 6 12.69 19.90 2.31
CA LYS A 6 12.03 20.31 1.08
C LYS A 6 12.93 21.34 0.40
N ASP A 7 13.24 21.09 -0.87
CA ASP A 7 14.15 21.94 -1.66
C ASP A 7 13.57 22.18 -3.05
N PHE A 8 14.07 23.20 -3.75
CA PHE A 8 13.68 23.51 -5.12
C PHE A 8 14.90 23.40 -6.04
N LYS A 9 14.97 22.34 -6.83
CA LYS A 9 16.11 22.01 -7.71
C LYS A 9 15.63 21.72 -9.12
N ASN A 10 16.35 22.22 -10.11
CA ASN A 10 16.05 22.00 -11.54
C ASN A 10 14.58 22.28 -11.88
N TYR A 11 14.03 23.38 -11.37
CA TYR A 11 12.63 23.79 -11.53
C TYR A 11 11.59 22.79 -10.95
N GLN A 12 11.99 21.94 -10.01
CA GLN A 12 11.11 20.97 -9.35
C GLN A 12 11.24 21.04 -7.83
N ILE A 13 10.13 20.83 -7.13
CA ILE A 13 10.13 20.62 -5.67
C ILE A 13 10.59 19.19 -5.41
N VAL A 14 11.62 19.04 -4.60
CA VAL A 14 12.18 17.73 -4.23
C VAL A 14 12.30 17.58 -2.72
N PHE A 15 12.16 16.33 -2.26
CA PHE A 15 12.20 15.94 -0.87
C PHE A 15 13.35 14.97 -0.64
N TYR A 16 14.12 15.14 0.43
CA TYR A 16 15.14 14.18 0.83
C TYR A 16 15.45 14.23 2.33
N TRP A 17 15.90 13.10 2.85
CA TRP A 17 16.30 12.93 4.24
C TRP A 17 17.79 13.26 4.44
N TYR A 18 18.06 14.06 5.46
CA TYR A 18 19.41 14.50 5.83
C TYR A 18 19.70 14.21 7.30
N GLU A 19 20.88 13.68 7.59
CA GLU A 19 21.36 13.47 8.96
C GLU A 19 22.64 14.28 9.21
N LYS A 20 22.67 15.03 10.32
CA LYS A 20 23.84 15.81 10.73
C LYS A 20 25.04 14.87 10.91
N GLY A 21 26.12 15.11 10.16
CA GLY A 21 27.36 14.32 10.20
C GLY A 21 27.49 13.26 9.11
N LYS A 22 26.38 12.65 8.65
CA LYS A 22 26.40 11.67 7.56
C LYS A 22 25.97 12.23 6.20
N GLY A 23 25.42 13.45 6.19
CA GLY A 23 24.94 14.10 4.98
C GLY A 23 23.58 13.58 4.52
N ARG A 24 23.35 13.62 3.21
CA ARG A 24 22.10 13.16 2.59
C ARG A 24 22.04 11.63 2.58
N GLN A 25 20.96 11.07 3.12
CA GLN A 25 20.76 9.63 3.23
C GLN A 25 19.84 9.06 2.13
N SER A 26 18.89 9.86 1.64
CA SER A 26 17.91 9.42 0.64
C SER A 26 18.17 10.01 -0.76
N PRO A 27 17.64 9.38 -1.82
CA PRO A 27 17.53 10.02 -3.14
C PRO A 27 16.61 11.26 -3.09
N LEU A 28 16.62 12.03 -4.19
CA LEU A 28 15.69 13.14 -4.40
C LEU A 28 14.32 12.57 -4.79
N MET A 29 13.31 12.84 -3.97
CA MET A 29 11.97 12.30 -4.15
C MET A 29 11.00 13.40 -4.60
N PRO A 30 10.08 13.11 -5.53
CA PRO A 30 9.23 14.14 -6.12
C PRO A 30 8.05 14.54 -5.23
N THR A 31 7.61 13.67 -4.32
CA THR A 31 6.47 13.95 -3.43
C THR A 31 6.77 13.55 -1.98
N LEU A 32 5.97 14.10 -1.07
CA LEU A 32 6.05 13.80 0.36
C LEU A 32 5.78 12.31 0.65
N ASN A 33 4.81 11.70 -0.05
CA ASN A 33 4.48 10.27 0.10
C ASN A 33 5.71 9.38 -0.20
N HIS A 34 6.45 9.67 -1.28
CA HIS A 34 7.68 8.93 -1.58
C HIS A 34 8.71 9.06 -0.46
N ALA A 35 8.80 10.23 0.18
CA ALA A 35 9.71 10.45 1.31
C ALA A 35 9.32 9.65 2.55
N GLU A 36 8.03 9.52 2.83
CA GLU A 36 7.51 8.71 3.93
C GLU A 36 7.72 7.22 3.67
N GLU A 37 7.42 6.74 2.46
CA GLU A 37 7.67 5.36 2.04
C GLU A 37 9.15 4.99 2.19
N TRP A 38 10.05 5.88 1.76
CA TRP A 38 11.48 5.67 1.91
C TRP A 38 11.90 5.56 3.37
N LEU A 39 11.38 6.43 4.25
CA LEU A 39 11.71 6.37 5.68
C LEU A 39 11.24 5.04 6.29
N GLN A 40 10.05 4.57 5.91
CA GLN A 40 9.52 3.31 6.38
C GLN A 40 10.36 2.13 5.89
N GLN A 41 10.72 2.10 4.61
CA GLN A 41 11.60 1.07 4.05
C GLN A 41 12.96 1.05 4.74
N TRP A 42 13.56 2.24 4.94
CA TRP A 42 14.83 2.38 5.64
C TRP A 42 14.73 1.88 7.09
N SER A 43 13.70 2.29 7.83
CA SER A 43 13.48 1.83 9.21
C SER A 43 13.28 0.32 9.28
N ASN A 44 12.55 -0.27 8.33
CA ASN A 44 12.33 -1.71 8.26
C ASN A 44 13.63 -2.46 7.97
N ALA A 45 14.49 -1.92 7.09
CA ALA A 45 15.79 -2.52 6.79
C ALA A 45 16.76 -2.48 7.97
N GLN A 46 16.65 -1.46 8.83
CA GLN A 46 17.45 -1.34 10.06
C GLN A 46 16.89 -2.17 11.23
N TYR A 47 15.65 -2.67 11.13
CA TYR A 47 15.01 -3.41 12.20
C TYR A 47 15.59 -4.83 12.31
N GLN A 48 16.27 -5.11 13.42
CA GLN A 48 16.86 -6.43 13.70
C GLN A 48 15.92 -7.37 14.48
N GLY A 49 14.75 -6.89 14.89
CA GLY A 49 13.80 -7.71 15.64
C GLY A 49 13.07 -8.72 14.75
N THR A 50 12.39 -9.66 15.39
CA THR A 50 11.56 -10.64 14.67
C THR A 50 10.35 -9.94 14.06
N GLU A 51 10.22 -9.96 12.73
CA GLU A 51 9.07 -9.41 12.01
C GLU A 51 7.79 -10.11 12.50
N ARG A 52 6.97 -9.39 13.27
CA ARG A 52 5.73 -9.95 13.85
C ARG A 52 4.65 -10.21 12.79
N ARG A 53 4.68 -9.45 11.70
CA ARG A 53 3.71 -9.60 10.60
C ARG A 53 4.14 -10.80 9.77
N ARG A 54 3.43 -11.92 9.92
CA ARG A 54 3.63 -13.05 9.02
C ARG A 54 3.38 -12.56 7.60
N ARG A 55 4.38 -12.68 6.72
CA ARG A 55 4.12 -12.61 5.27
C ARG A 55 3.01 -13.60 5.01
N SER A 56 1.91 -13.14 4.42
CA SER A 56 0.87 -14.04 3.92
C SER A 56 1.42 -14.81 2.71
N GLY A 57 2.48 -15.57 2.91
CA GLY A 57 2.89 -16.63 2.01
C GLY A 57 1.89 -17.75 2.21
N ASN A 58 0.95 -17.89 1.28
CA ASN A 58 0.20 -19.12 1.04
C ASN A 58 -0.16 -19.95 2.29
N MET A 59 -0.77 -19.33 3.31
CA MET A 59 -1.59 -20.07 4.25
C MET A 59 -3.02 -19.84 3.83
N SER A 60 -3.59 -20.85 3.18
CA SER A 60 -5.02 -21.09 3.10
C SER A 60 -5.72 -20.50 4.33
N PHE A 61 -6.51 -19.46 4.10
CA PHE A 61 -7.35 -18.82 5.10
C PHE A 61 -8.19 -19.89 5.82
N SER A 62 -7.72 -20.37 6.97
CA SER A 62 -8.64 -20.90 7.98
C SER A 62 -9.40 -19.68 8.49
N ARG A 63 -10.55 -19.44 7.84
CA ARG A 63 -11.54 -18.45 8.26
C ARG A 63 -11.89 -18.72 9.73
N ARG A 64 -12.13 -17.69 10.54
CA ARG A 64 -12.66 -17.91 11.90
C ARG A 64 -13.96 -18.70 11.77
N SER A 65 -14.33 -19.55 12.74
CA SER A 65 -15.56 -20.37 12.61
C SER A 65 -16.82 -19.53 12.40
N THR A 66 -16.77 -18.24 12.77
CA THR A 66 -17.82 -17.23 12.58
C THR A 66 -17.87 -16.62 11.18
N ASP A 67 -16.79 -16.72 10.40
CA ASP A 67 -16.68 -16.09 9.09
C ASP A 67 -17.41 -16.95 8.04
N LYS A 68 -18.69 -16.64 7.83
CA LYS A 68 -19.50 -17.27 6.78
C LYS A 68 -18.86 -17.02 5.42
N ARG A 69 -18.83 -18.04 4.57
CA ARG A 69 -18.51 -17.84 3.15
C ARG A 69 -19.63 -17.01 2.54
N ILE A 70 -19.33 -15.77 2.14
CA ILE A 70 -20.18 -15.03 1.20
C ILE A 70 -20.09 -15.81 -0.10
N CYS A 71 -21.09 -16.66 -0.35
CA CYS A 71 -21.31 -17.28 -1.64
C CYS A 71 -21.93 -16.20 -2.51
N VAL A 72 -21.10 -15.55 -3.33
CA VAL A 72 -21.63 -14.75 -4.43
C VAL A 72 -21.92 -15.75 -5.53
N ASP A 73 -23.19 -16.07 -5.75
CA ASP A 73 -23.61 -16.80 -6.95
C ASP A 73 -23.30 -15.90 -8.15
N VAL A 74 -22.16 -16.15 -8.81
CA VAL A 74 -21.86 -15.55 -10.12
C VAL A 74 -22.55 -16.39 -11.21
N ASP A 75 -23.80 -16.80 -10.96
CA ASP A 75 -24.69 -17.32 -12.00
C ASP A 75 -25.55 -16.16 -12.49
N LEU A 76 -24.88 -15.19 -13.12
CA LEU A 76 -25.52 -14.31 -14.09
C LEU A 76 -25.69 -15.11 -15.38
N CYS A 77 -26.58 -16.11 -15.36
CA CYS A 77 -27.01 -16.75 -16.58
C CYS A 77 -27.64 -15.68 -17.49
N GLU A 78 -27.52 -15.83 -18.81
CA GLU A 78 -28.00 -14.84 -19.77
C GLU A 78 -29.47 -14.45 -19.54
N LYS A 79 -30.28 -15.42 -19.07
CA LYS A 79 -31.70 -15.21 -18.69
C LYS A 79 -31.87 -14.22 -17.54
N LYS A 80 -31.07 -14.33 -16.48
CA LYS A 80 -31.13 -13.46 -15.29
C LYS A 80 -30.61 -12.06 -15.58
N LEU A 81 -29.63 -11.94 -16.49
CA LEU A 81 -29.17 -10.65 -17.01
C LEU A 81 -30.23 -9.96 -17.88
N ALA A 82 -31.00 -10.70 -18.68
CA ALA A 82 -32.09 -10.16 -19.48
C ALA A 82 -33.22 -9.62 -18.58
N GLU A 83 -33.61 -10.37 -17.54
CA GLU A 83 -34.61 -9.92 -16.56
C GLU A 83 -34.19 -8.64 -15.83
N LEU A 84 -32.93 -8.56 -15.38
CA LEU A 84 -32.38 -7.35 -14.77
C LEU A 84 -32.44 -6.15 -15.71
N LYS A 85 -32.04 -6.31 -16.98
CA LYS A 85 -32.09 -5.22 -17.96
C LYS A 85 -33.51 -4.69 -18.19
N HIS A 86 -34.51 -5.57 -18.22
CA HIS A 86 -35.92 -5.14 -18.31
C HIS A 86 -36.38 -4.38 -17.06
N SER A 87 -35.93 -4.77 -15.86
CA SER A 87 -36.32 -4.11 -14.60
C SER A 87 -35.80 -2.67 -14.46
N PHE A 88 -34.69 -2.33 -15.12
CA PHE A 88 -34.09 -0.99 -15.08
C PHE A 88 -34.50 -0.08 -16.25
N ALA A 89 -35.29 -0.58 -17.20
CA ALA A 89 -35.71 0.16 -18.39
C ALA A 89 -37.12 0.78 -18.27
N ALA A 90 -37.65 0.91 -17.05
CA ALA A 90 -38.91 1.62 -16.77
C ALA A 90 -38.65 3.10 -16.46
#